data_AF-D1PAT7-F1
#
_entry.id   AF-D1PAT7-F1
#
_cell.length_a   1.000
_cell.length_b   1.000
_cell.length_c   1.000
_cell.angle_alpha   90.00
_cell.angle_beta   90.00
_cell.angle_gamma   90.00
#
_symmetry.space_group_name_H-M   'P 1'
#
loop_
_entity.id
_entity.type
_entity.pdbx_description
1 polymer ?
#
loop_
_entity_poly.entity_id
_entity_poly.type
_entity_poly.pdbx_seq_one_letter_code
_entity_poly.pdbx_strand_id
1 'polypeptide(L)'
;MLTLLTCQLHAQEVNDDEEDNTEETTKVSSLLMPNAFSPNGDGINDIYKPKDGYRNIEEFHAYIYNRWGQKLYEWTDPATGWDGTYRGKPVKEGVYFCLVKAKGADGVVYNIKRDVNLLRGYTEEQNSNY
;
A
#
# COMPACT_ATOMS: atom_id res chain seq x y z
N MET A 1 80.46 24.24 -1.37
CA MET A 1 79.97 25.30 -2.26
C MET A 1 79.82 24.71 -3.65
N LEU A 2 78.62 24.23 -4.00
CA LEU A 2 78.07 24.27 -5.34
C LEU A 2 76.55 24.10 -5.21
N THR A 3 75.82 25.06 -5.77
CA THR A 3 74.37 25.19 -5.72
C THR A 3 73.80 24.71 -7.06
N LEU A 4 72.47 24.50 -7.05
CA LEU A 4 71.52 24.34 -8.17
C LEU A 4 71.14 22.87 -8.44
N LEU A 5 69.87 22.48 -8.60
CA LEU A 5 68.79 23.19 -9.29
C LEU A 5 67.39 22.66 -8.85
N THR A 6 66.52 23.60 -8.50
CA THR A 6 65.05 23.71 -8.68
C THR A 6 64.13 22.48 -8.63
N CYS A 7 63.12 22.56 -7.76
CA CYS A 7 61.79 22.07 -8.10
C CYS A 7 60.75 23.09 -7.62
N GLN A 8 60.10 23.77 -8.56
CA GLN A 8 58.91 24.56 -8.30
C GLN A 8 57.85 24.04 -9.26
N LEU A 9 56.86 23.33 -8.73
CA LEU A 9 55.61 23.10 -9.44
C LEU A 9 54.43 23.32 -8.49
N HIS A 10 53.44 23.98 -9.06
CA HIS A 10 52.37 24.75 -8.44
C HIS A 10 51.46 23.93 -7.53
N ALA A 11 50.93 24.62 -6.51
CA ALA A 11 49.80 24.17 -5.72
C ALA A 11 48.54 24.05 -6.59
N GLN A 12 47.75 23.00 -6.35
CA GLN A 12 46.31 23.02 -6.48
C GLN A 12 45.74 22.07 -5.43
N GLU A 13 45.01 22.65 -4.47
CA GLU A 13 44.15 21.91 -3.55
C GLU A 13 43.01 21.30 -4.37
N VAL A 14 43.03 19.97 -4.51
CA VAL A 14 41.82 19.23 -4.85
C VAL A 14 41.14 18.94 -3.52
N ASN A 15 40.17 19.79 -3.19
CA ASN A 15 39.08 19.42 -2.31
C ASN A 15 38.24 18.41 -3.10
N ASP A 16 38.58 17.13 -2.97
CA ASP A 16 37.64 16.05 -3.27
C ASP A 16 36.69 15.97 -2.07
N ASP A 17 35.85 16.99 -1.93
CA ASP A 17 34.58 16.83 -1.26
C ASP A 17 33.76 15.92 -2.18
N GLU A 18 33.85 14.61 -1.94
CA GLU A 18 32.81 13.67 -2.36
C GLU A 18 31.52 14.14 -1.69
N GLU A 19 30.83 15.07 -2.35
CA GLU A 19 29.42 15.28 -2.13
C GLU A 19 28.75 14.00 -2.63
N ASP A 20 28.68 13.01 -1.75
CA ASP A 20 27.77 11.88 -1.86
C ASP A 20 26.36 12.46 -1.86
N ASN A 21 25.95 12.95 -3.01
CA ASN A 21 24.58 13.28 -3.30
C ASN A 21 23.86 11.95 -3.51
N THR A 22 23.75 11.19 -2.43
CA THR A 22 22.80 10.10 -2.31
C THR A 22 21.43 10.75 -2.44
N GLU A 23 20.92 10.79 -3.67
CA GLU A 23 19.51 11.03 -3.92
C GLU A 23 18.75 9.94 -3.15
N GLU A 24 18.37 10.25 -1.91
CA GLU A 24 17.43 9.46 -1.14
C GLU A 24 16.17 9.39 -1.99
N THR A 25 16.03 8.30 -2.73
CA THR A 25 14.85 8.01 -3.52
C THR A 25 13.75 7.68 -2.52
N THR A 26 13.14 8.71 -1.93
CA THR A 26 12.08 8.56 -0.95
C THR A 26 10.96 7.72 -1.58
N LYS A 27 10.75 6.53 -1.02
CA LYS A 27 9.78 5.56 -1.50
C LYS A 27 8.36 6.08 -1.30
N VAL A 28 7.79 6.73 -2.33
CA VAL A 28 6.43 7.28 -2.28
C VAL A 28 5.40 6.17 -2.05
N SER A 29 4.65 6.26 -0.96
CA SER A 29 3.61 5.30 -0.61
C SER A 29 2.31 5.54 -1.36
N SER A 30 1.52 4.48 -1.52
CA SER A 30 0.16 4.56 -2.07
C SER A 30 -0.69 3.46 -1.49
N LEU A 31 -1.90 3.81 -1.03
CA LEU A 31 -2.86 2.87 -0.49
C LEU A 31 -4.28 3.33 -0.81
N LEU A 32 -5.02 2.49 -1.55
CA LEU A 32 -6.42 2.73 -1.90
C LEU A 32 -7.26 1.50 -1.59
N MET A 33 -8.42 1.72 -0.97
CA MET A 33 -9.41 0.66 -0.74
C MET A 33 -10.54 0.72 -1.77
N PRO A 34 -11.08 -0.43 -2.22
CA PRO A 34 -12.29 -0.47 -3.03
C PRO A 34 -13.53 -0.10 -2.20
N ASN A 35 -14.65 0.10 -2.89
CA ASN A 35 -15.97 0.41 -2.31
C ASN A 35 -16.96 -0.75 -2.47
N ALA A 36 -16.62 -1.80 -3.22
CA ALA A 36 -17.46 -2.96 -3.44
C ALA A 36 -16.62 -4.20 -3.72
N PHE A 37 -17.19 -5.37 -3.47
CA PHE A 37 -16.62 -6.67 -3.81
C PHE A 37 -17.75 -7.73 -3.90
N SER A 38 -17.49 -8.83 -4.60
CA SER A 38 -18.47 -9.87 -4.92
C SER A 38 -17.88 -11.25 -4.63
N PRO A 39 -18.01 -11.78 -3.40
CA PRO A 39 -17.48 -13.09 -3.03
C PRO A 39 -18.35 -14.22 -3.61
N ASN A 40 -18.24 -14.45 -4.92
CA ASN A 40 -19.04 -15.38 -5.72
C ASN A 40 -18.20 -16.54 -6.29
N GLY A 41 -16.87 -16.47 -6.21
CA GLY A 41 -15.93 -17.48 -6.66
C GLY A 41 -15.55 -17.40 -8.15
N ASP A 42 -15.80 -16.28 -8.83
CA ASP A 42 -15.40 -16.06 -10.23
C ASP A 42 -13.95 -15.57 -10.39
N GLY A 43 -13.26 -15.31 -9.28
CA GLY A 43 -11.88 -14.81 -9.24
C GLY A 43 -11.77 -13.29 -9.34
N ILE A 44 -12.89 -12.58 -9.52
CA ILE A 44 -12.94 -11.13 -9.73
C ILE A 44 -13.52 -10.47 -8.49
N ASN A 45 -12.70 -9.68 -7.79
CA ASN A 45 -13.10 -8.95 -6.58
C ASN A 45 -13.79 -9.84 -5.52
N ASP A 46 -13.37 -11.10 -5.40
CA ASP A 46 -13.90 -12.04 -4.40
C ASP A 46 -13.50 -11.69 -2.96
N ILE A 47 -12.37 -11.00 -2.81
CA ILE A 47 -11.79 -10.64 -1.52
C ILE A 47 -11.71 -9.11 -1.43
N TYR A 48 -12.31 -8.56 -0.38
CA TYR A 48 -12.17 -7.15 -0.06
C TYR A 48 -10.79 -6.87 0.55
N LYS A 49 -9.92 -6.24 -0.23
CA LYS A 49 -8.52 -5.90 0.13
C LYS A 49 -8.09 -4.59 -0.56
N PRO A 50 -6.93 -4.01 -0.22
CA PRO A 50 -6.36 -2.90 -0.98
C PRO A 50 -6.36 -3.15 -2.49
N LYS A 51 -6.60 -2.10 -3.27
CA LYS A 51 -6.51 -2.16 -4.72
C LYS A 51 -5.08 -2.50 -5.15
N ASP A 52 -4.96 -3.16 -6.30
CA ASP A 52 -3.67 -3.42 -6.92
C ASP A 52 -2.89 -2.11 -7.12
N GLY A 53 -1.56 -2.18 -6.98
CA GLY A 53 -0.67 -1.03 -7.03
C GLY A 53 -0.48 -0.28 -5.71
N TYR A 54 -1.00 -0.80 -4.59
CA TYR A 54 -0.53 -0.34 -3.27
C TYR A 54 0.98 -0.59 -3.14
N ARG A 55 1.70 0.34 -2.51
CA ARG A 55 3.17 0.28 -2.43
C ARG A 55 3.71 1.03 -1.23
N ASN A 56 4.89 0.59 -0.78
CA ASN A 56 5.68 1.22 0.28
C ASN A 56 4.88 1.45 1.57
N ILE A 57 4.09 0.45 1.98
CA ILE A 57 3.33 0.45 3.24
C ILE A 57 4.12 -0.36 4.28
N GLU A 58 4.46 0.26 5.39
CA GLU A 58 5.24 -0.33 6.48
C GLU A 58 4.35 -0.87 7.60
N GLU A 59 3.30 -0.13 7.92
CA GLU A 59 2.31 -0.52 8.93
C GLU A 59 0.94 -0.58 8.28
N PHE A 60 0.18 -1.62 8.57
CA PHE A 60 -1.19 -1.78 8.09
C PHE A 60 -2.05 -2.51 9.12
N HIS A 61 -3.22 -1.97 9.41
CA HIS A 61 -4.25 -2.62 10.19
C HIS A 61 -5.61 -2.18 9.70
N ALA A 62 -6.42 -3.14 9.26
CA ALA A 62 -7.75 -2.89 8.75
C ALA A 62 -8.81 -3.70 9.49
N TYR A 63 -10.02 -3.16 9.49
CA TYR A 63 -11.17 -3.69 10.21
C TYR A 63 -12.42 -3.58 9.34
N ILE A 64 -13.29 -4.59 9.42
CA ILE A 64 -14.65 -4.56 8.89
C ILE A 64 -15.65 -4.53 10.03
N TYR A 65 -16.63 -3.64 9.94
CA TYR A 65 -17.77 -3.54 10.83
C TYR A 65 -19.09 -3.69 10.08
N ASN A 66 -20.07 -4.28 10.75
CA ASN A 66 -21.46 -4.18 10.29
C ASN A 66 -22.10 -2.84 10.70
N ARG A 67 -23.33 -2.61 10.25
CA ARG A 67 -24.10 -1.39 10.55
C ARG A 67 -24.35 -1.11 12.03
N TRP A 68 -24.25 -2.12 12.89
CA TRP A 68 -24.44 -1.97 14.33
C TRP A 68 -23.11 -1.72 15.07
N GLY A 69 -22.00 -1.52 14.36
CA GLY A 69 -20.68 -1.28 14.95
C GLY A 69 -20.00 -2.54 15.48
N GLN A 70 -20.53 -3.73 15.18
CA GLN A 70 -19.85 -4.97 15.55
C GLN A 70 -18.73 -5.27 14.54
N LYS A 71 -17.52 -5.49 15.06
CA LYS A 71 -16.37 -5.94 14.27
C LYS A 71 -16.61 -7.35 13.76
N LEU A 72 -16.52 -7.52 12.44
CA LEU A 72 -16.65 -8.81 11.77
C LEU A 72 -15.30 -9.40 11.41
N TYR A 73 -14.36 -8.57 10.99
CA TYR A 73 -13.06 -9.02 10.51
C TYR A 73 -11.97 -8.01 10.82
N GLU A 74 -10.75 -8.49 10.98
CA GLU A 74 -9.54 -7.67 11.11
C GLU A 74 -8.36 -8.37 10.46
N TRP A 75 -7.47 -7.58 9.86
CA TRP A 75 -6.26 -8.10 9.23
C TRP A 75 -5.15 -7.06 9.20
N THR A 76 -3.91 -7.55 9.14
CA THR A 76 -2.68 -6.72 9.21
C THR A 76 -1.77 -6.86 7.99
N ASP A 77 -2.00 -7.85 7.13
CA ASP A 77 -1.28 -8.00 5.86
C ASP A 77 -2.11 -7.43 4.71
N PRO A 78 -1.68 -6.33 4.04
CA PRO A 78 -2.42 -5.74 2.92
C PRO A 78 -2.58 -6.67 1.71
N ALA A 79 -1.83 -7.76 1.59
CA ALA A 79 -2.02 -8.76 0.54
C ALA A 79 -3.25 -9.65 0.78
N THR A 80 -3.73 -9.71 2.03
CA THR A 80 -4.91 -10.46 2.46
C THR A 80 -6.13 -9.54 2.55
N GLY A 81 -7.29 -10.13 2.86
CA GLY A 81 -8.51 -9.35 3.00
C GLY A 81 -9.67 -10.16 3.53
N TRP A 82 -10.86 -9.59 3.39
CA TRP A 82 -12.10 -10.16 3.88
C TRP A 82 -12.90 -10.81 2.74
N ASP A 83 -13.29 -12.07 2.93
CA ASP A 83 -14.06 -12.88 1.97
C ASP A 83 -15.58 -12.74 2.14
N GLY A 84 -16.04 -11.82 2.98
CA GLY A 84 -17.47 -11.68 3.25
C GLY A 84 -18.04 -12.75 4.17
N THR A 85 -17.21 -13.38 5.02
CA THR A 85 -17.66 -14.33 6.05
C THR A 85 -17.47 -13.78 7.47
N TYR A 86 -18.30 -14.25 8.39
CA TYR A 86 -18.15 -14.02 9.83
C TYR A 86 -18.43 -15.31 10.58
N ARG A 87 -17.48 -15.73 11.43
CA ARG A 87 -17.55 -17.00 12.19
C ARG A 87 -17.83 -18.20 11.28
N GLY A 88 -17.13 -18.27 10.15
CA GLY A 88 -17.22 -19.35 9.17
C GLY A 88 -18.51 -19.37 8.35
N LYS A 89 -19.36 -18.34 8.44
CA LYS A 89 -20.61 -18.25 7.68
C LYS A 89 -20.62 -17.00 6.79
N PRO A 90 -21.10 -17.09 5.54
CA PRO A 90 -21.31 -15.91 4.70
C PRO A 90 -22.23 -14.89 5.39
N VAL A 91 -21.84 -13.61 5.38
CA VAL A 91 -22.72 -12.53 5.85
C VAL A 91 -23.67 -12.10 4.75
N LYS A 92 -24.75 -11.41 5.13
CA LYS A 92 -25.75 -10.90 4.17
C LYS A 92 -25.12 -9.87 3.22
N GLU A 93 -25.65 -9.78 2.01
CA GLU A 93 -25.35 -8.66 1.13
C GLU A 93 -25.75 -7.32 1.75
N GLY A 94 -25.11 -6.25 1.29
CA GLY A 94 -25.39 -4.88 1.73
C GLY A 94 -24.13 -4.11 2.14
N VAL A 95 -24.35 -3.04 2.88
CA VAL A 95 -23.29 -2.07 3.24
C VAL A 95 -22.62 -2.45 4.57
N TYR A 96 -21.29 -2.49 4.52
CA TYR A 96 -20.38 -2.66 5.64
C TYR A 96 -19.44 -1.45 5.73
N PHE A 97 -18.66 -1.37 6.80
CA PHE A 97 -17.75 -0.25 7.03
C PHE A 97 -16.32 -0.74 7.20
N CYS A 98 -15.41 -0.22 6.38
CA CYS A 98 -13.99 -0.46 6.50
C CYS A 98 -13.30 0.73 7.18
N LEU A 99 -12.46 0.41 8.16
CA LEU A 99 -11.50 1.33 8.75
C LEU A 99 -10.09 0.79 8.50
N VAL A 100 -9.20 1.62 7.95
CA VAL A 100 -7.78 1.29 7.80
C VAL A 100 -6.94 2.33 8.52
N LYS A 101 -5.96 1.85 9.28
CA LYS A 101 -4.85 2.61 9.82
C LYS A 101 -3.58 2.06 9.19
N ALA A 102 -2.84 2.89 8.49
CA ALA A 102 -1.58 2.48 7.88
C ALA A 102 -0.55 3.60 7.86
N LYS A 103 0.71 3.24 7.69
CA LYS A 103 1.84 4.16 7.57
C LYS A 103 2.71 3.75 6.40
N GLY A 104 3.01 4.71 5.53
CA GLY A 104 3.93 4.56 4.41
C GLY A 104 5.39 4.76 4.82
N ALA A 105 6.31 4.23 4.01
CA ALA A 105 7.75 4.41 4.19
C ALA A 105 8.21 5.87 4.00
N ASP A 106 7.38 6.69 3.36
CA ASP A 106 7.53 8.14 3.25
C ASP A 106 6.97 8.91 4.46
N GLY A 107 6.55 8.20 5.52
CA GLY A 107 5.97 8.78 6.73
C GLY A 107 4.51 9.19 6.58
N VAL A 108 3.88 9.00 5.42
CA VAL A 108 2.46 9.32 5.22
C VAL A 108 1.58 8.39 6.06
N VAL A 109 0.69 8.98 6.85
CA VAL A 109 -0.28 8.24 7.65
C VAL A 109 -1.63 8.18 6.94
N TYR A 110 -2.13 6.97 6.74
CA TYR A 110 -3.42 6.69 6.13
C TYR A 110 -4.45 6.37 7.22
N ASN A 111 -5.52 7.16 7.28
CA ASN A 111 -6.69 6.93 8.13
C ASN A 111 -7.93 6.81 7.23
N ILE A 112 -8.10 5.66 6.58
CA ILE A 112 -9.16 5.45 5.59
C ILE A 112 -10.44 4.98 6.29
N LYS A 113 -11.55 5.64 5.96
CA LYS A 113 -12.91 5.22 6.36
C LYS A 113 -13.75 5.11 5.09
N ARG A 114 -14.35 3.94 4.85
CA ARG A 114 -15.14 3.66 3.65
C ARG A 114 -16.37 2.83 3.99
N ASP A 115 -17.46 3.10 3.29
CA ASP A 115 -18.52 2.12 3.09
C ASP A 115 -18.05 1.06 2.07
N VAL A 116 -18.54 -0.16 2.26
CA VAL A 116 -18.19 -1.34 1.45
C VAL A 116 -19.47 -2.07 1.09
N ASN A 117 -19.75 -2.14 -0.21
CA ASN A 117 -20.89 -2.89 -0.73
C ASN A 117 -20.47 -4.34 -0.96
N LEU A 118 -21.02 -5.26 -0.16
CA LEU A 118 -20.90 -6.69 -0.42
C LEU A 118 -22.07 -7.09 -1.32
N LEU A 119 -21.75 -7.50 -2.55
CA LEU A 119 -22.71 -7.89 -3.56
C LEU A 119 -22.80 -9.42 -3.63
N ARG A 120 -24.00 -9.98 -3.62
CA ARG A 120 -24.24 -11.41 -3.90
C ARG A 120 -25.16 -11.52 -5.11
N GLY A 121 -24.93 -12.54 -5.95
CA GLY A 121 -25.72 -12.75 -7.17
C GLY A 121 -25.33 -11.88 -8.38
N TYR A 122 -24.28 -11.07 -8.27
CA TYR A 122 -23.62 -10.42 -9.41
C TYR A 122 -22.48 -11.32 -9.89
N THR A 123 -22.38 -11.52 -11.19
CA THR A 123 -21.26 -12.21 -11.86
C THR A 123 -20.81 -11.32 -13.01
N GLU A 124 -19.52 -10.97 -13.06
CA GLU A 124 -18.98 -10.24 -14.20
C GLU A 124 -18.61 -11.25 -15.30
N GLU A 125 -19.35 -11.24 -16.40
CA GLU A 125 -18.94 -11.96 -17.60
C GLU A 125 -17.79 -11.20 -18.27
N GLN A 126 -16.61 -11.82 -18.33
CA GLN A 126 -15.50 -11.35 -19.18
C GLN A 126 -15.98 -11.39 -20.63
N ASN A 127 -16.50 -10.27 -21.14
CA ASN A 127 -16.76 -10.09 -22.55
C ASN A 127 -15.41 -10.04 -23.30
N SER A 128 -14.82 -11.20 -23.58
CA SER A 128 -13.68 -11.33 -24.48
C SER A 128 -14.16 -11.13 -25.93
N ASN A 129 -14.44 -9.88 -26.29
CA ASN A 129 -14.59 -9.46 -27.67
C ASN A 129 -13.50 -8.44 -27.99
N TYR A 130 -12.29 -8.94 -28.25
CA TYR A 130 -11.31 -8.36 -29.17
C TYR A 130 -10.31 -9.46 -29.59
#